data_AF-A0A371F3A4-F1
#
_entry.id   AF-A0A371F3A4-F1
#
_cell.length_a   1.000
_cell.length_b   1.000
_cell.length_c   1.000
_cell.angle_alpha   90.00
_cell.angle_beta   90.00
_cell.angle_gamma   90.00
#
_symmetry.space_group_name_H-M   'P 1'
#
loop_
_entity.id
_entity.type
_entity.pdbx_description
1 polymer ?
#
loop_
_entity_poly.entity_id
_entity_poly.type
_entity_poly.pdbx_seq_one_letter_code
_entity_poly.pdbx_strand_id
1 'polypeptide(L)'
;MRTNLDMLQEVQEVAHIKEYVAKARATQKYNTKVFPQKLKKGDLVLRRTLKDGITNKLTPKWEGPYIIMEYDKRILAPYSTKKIKRPTRLSPKMTF
;
A
#
# COMPACT_ATOMS: atom_id res chain seq x y z
N MET A 1 -16.35 -46.44 14.82
CA MET A 1 -15.22 -45.52 14.57
C MET A 1 -15.72 -44.20 13.95
N ARG A 2 -16.44 -43.35 14.71
CA ARG A 2 -16.97 -42.04 14.24
C ARG A 2 -16.49 -40.86 15.10
N THR A 3 -16.18 -41.13 16.36
CA THR A 3 -15.70 -40.17 17.38
C THR A 3 -14.42 -39.45 16.98
N ASN A 4 -13.50 -40.11 16.27
CA ASN A 4 -12.21 -39.53 15.91
C ASN A 4 -12.33 -38.46 14.81
N LEU A 5 -13.36 -38.55 13.94
CA LEU A 5 -13.60 -37.54 12.92
C LEU A 5 -14.15 -36.24 13.55
N ASP A 6 -15.04 -36.39 14.52
CA ASP A 6 -15.70 -35.28 15.23
C ASP A 6 -14.68 -34.45 16.03
N MET A 7 -13.77 -35.13 16.74
CA MET A 7 -12.67 -34.47 17.46
C MET A 7 -11.75 -33.65 16.55
N LEU A 8 -11.51 -34.11 15.31
CA LEU A 8 -10.68 -33.38 14.36
C LEU A 8 -11.40 -32.15 13.81
N GLN A 9 -12.71 -32.24 13.61
CA GLN A 9 -13.53 -31.13 13.13
C GLN A 9 -13.57 -30.00 14.17
N GLU A 10 -13.80 -30.31 15.45
CA GLU A 10 -13.78 -29.33 16.54
C GLU A 10 -12.43 -28.59 16.62
N VAL A 11 -11.32 -29.31 16.48
CA VAL A 11 -9.97 -28.72 16.50
C VAL A 11 -9.75 -27.76 15.32
N GLN A 12 -10.22 -28.13 14.13
CA GLN A 12 -10.14 -27.28 12.94
C GLN A 12 -10.98 -26.01 13.11
N GLU A 13 -12.21 -26.13 13.60
CA GLU A 13 -13.10 -24.99 13.84
C GLU A 13 -12.50 -24.01 14.84
N VAL A 14 -11.96 -24.51 15.96
CA VAL A 14 -11.26 -23.68 16.95
C VAL A 14 -10.02 -23.00 16.35
N ALA A 15 -9.26 -23.70 15.51
CA ALA A 15 -8.11 -23.13 14.83
C ALA A 15 -8.53 -22.01 13.86
N HIS A 16 -9.59 -22.21 13.08
CA HIS A 16 -10.13 -21.22 12.16
C HIS A 16 -10.63 -19.96 12.87
N ILE A 17 -11.33 -20.12 14.00
CA ILE A 17 -11.80 -19.00 14.81
C ILE A 17 -10.61 -18.20 15.34
N LYS A 18 -9.58 -18.87 15.87
CA LYS A 18 -8.36 -18.22 16.37
C LYS A 18 -7.63 -17.47 15.26
N GLU A 19 -7.51 -18.07 14.08
CA GLU A 19 -6.89 -17.43 12.91
C GLU A 19 -7.67 -16.19 12.46
N TYR A 20 -9.00 -16.29 12.37
CA TYR A 20 -9.87 -15.18 12.02
C TYR A 20 -9.71 -14.01 13.00
N VAL A 21 -9.75 -14.29 14.30
CA VAL A 21 -9.57 -13.28 15.35
C VAL A 21 -8.18 -12.64 15.27
N ALA A 22 -7.14 -13.42 15.02
CA ALA A 22 -5.78 -12.89 14.85
C ALA A 22 -5.68 -11.96 13.64
N LYS A 23 -6.24 -12.35 12.49
CA LYS A 23 -6.29 -11.52 11.28
C LYS A 23 -7.10 -10.24 11.51
N ALA A 24 -8.27 -10.34 12.13
CA ALA A 24 -9.11 -9.18 12.43
C ALA A 24 -8.39 -8.17 13.33
N ARG A 25 -7.70 -8.65 14.38
CA ARG A 25 -6.88 -7.81 15.27
C ARG A 25 -5.72 -7.14 14.54
N ALA A 26 -5.04 -7.87 13.64
CA ALA A 26 -3.97 -7.31 12.83
C ALA A 26 -4.49 -6.20 11.90
N THR A 27 -5.62 -6.44 11.22
CA THR A 27 -6.27 -5.45 10.34
C THR A 27 -6.73 -4.23 11.13
N GLN A 28 -7.32 -4.40 12.31
CA GLN A 28 -7.73 -3.28 13.15
C GLN A 28 -6.53 -2.43 13.58
N LYS A 29 -5.45 -3.06 14.04
CA LYS A 29 -4.20 -2.35 14.41
C LYS A 29 -3.56 -1.62 13.23
N TYR A 30 -3.64 -2.19 12.03
CA TYR A 30 -3.17 -1.54 10.82
C TYR A 30 -4.04 -0.34 10.48
N ASN A 31 -5.36 -0.50 10.46
CA ASN A 31 -6.31 0.55 10.10
C ASN A 31 -6.33 1.71 11.10
N THR A 32 -6.04 1.49 12.39
CA THR A 32 -5.91 2.58 13.36
C THR A 32 -4.61 3.38 13.19
N LYS A 33 -3.51 2.72 12.81
CA LYS A 33 -2.23 3.39 12.51
C LYS A 33 -2.25 4.09 11.16
N VAL A 34 -2.86 3.45 10.16
CA VAL A 34 -3.06 4.00 8.83
C VAL A 34 -4.35 4.79 8.85
N PHE A 35 -4.29 5.96 9.49
CA PHE A 35 -5.39 6.91 9.44
C PHE A 35 -5.68 7.22 7.97
N PRO A 36 -6.93 7.09 7.49
CA PRO A 36 -7.28 7.51 6.14
C PRO A 36 -7.11 9.02 6.05
N GLN A 37 -5.90 9.45 5.71
CA GLN A 37 -5.59 10.86 5.56
C GLN A 37 -6.33 11.36 4.32
N LYS A 38 -7.18 12.37 4.52
CA LYS A 38 -7.83 13.07 3.42
C LYS A 38 -6.75 13.82 2.64
N LEU A 39 -6.36 13.24 1.51
CA LEU A 39 -5.40 13.84 0.61
C LEU A 39 -6.02 15.09 -0.03
N LYS A 40 -5.28 16.20 -0.01
CA LYS A 40 -5.67 17.47 -0.59
C LYS A 40 -4.83 17.78 -1.83
N LYS A 41 -5.32 18.68 -2.67
CA LYS A 41 -4.54 19.24 -3.77
C LYS A 41 -3.26 19.86 -3.21
N GLY A 42 -2.11 19.53 -3.80
CA GLY A 42 -0.80 19.98 -3.34
C GLY A 42 -0.07 19.00 -2.41
N ASP A 43 -0.75 17.99 -1.86
CA ASP A 43 -0.09 17.00 -1.00
C ASP A 43 0.89 16.14 -1.81
N LEU A 44 2.05 15.88 -1.19
CA LEU A 44 3.09 15.00 -1.70
C LEU A 44 2.74 13.55 -1.37
N VAL A 45 2.54 12.73 -2.40
CA VAL A 45 2.20 11.31 -2.26
C VAL A 45 3.17 10.42 -2.99
N LEU A 46 3.36 9.22 -2.46
CA LEU A 46 4.10 8.15 -3.12
C LEU A 46 3.10 7.23 -3.83
N ARG A 47 3.40 6.85 -5.07
CA ARG A 47 2.55 5.91 -5.82
C ARG A 47 3.05 4.50 -5.62
N ARG A 48 2.16 3.57 -5.30
CA ARG A 48 2.54 2.14 -5.25
C ARG A 48 2.85 1.66 -6.66
N THR A 49 3.99 1.01 -6.85
CA THR A 49 4.32 0.36 -8.13
C THR A 49 3.46 -0.90 -8.27
N LEU A 50 2.66 -0.96 -9.34
CA LEU A 50 2.02 -2.21 -9.73
C LEU A 50 3.13 -3.13 -10.25
N LYS A 51 3.13 -4.38 -9.80
CA LYS A 51 4.08 -5.38 -10.27
C LYS A 51 3.67 -5.81 -11.67
N ASP A 52 3.94 -4.98 -12.65
CA ASP A 52 3.96 -5.41 -14.04
C ASP A 52 5.13 -6.41 -14.08
N GLY A 53 4.93 -7.62 -14.63
CA GLY A 53 5.80 -8.81 -14.43
C GLY A 53 7.29 -8.67 -14.78
N ILE A 54 7.73 -7.46 -15.15
CA ILE A 54 9.10 -7.00 -15.41
C ILE A 54 9.79 -6.53 -14.11
N THR A 55 9.06 -6.32 -13.02
CA THR A 55 9.60 -5.84 -11.74
C THR A 55 10.43 -6.91 -11.02
N ASN A 56 11.74 -6.70 -10.96
CA ASN A 56 12.68 -7.55 -10.23
C ASN A 56 12.60 -7.28 -8.71
N LYS A 57 13.13 -8.20 -7.88
CA LYS A 57 13.13 -8.08 -6.40
C LYS A 57 13.75 -6.78 -5.86
N LEU A 58 14.50 -6.07 -6.69
CA LEU A 58 15.22 -4.84 -6.37
C LEU A 58 14.49 -3.56 -6.81
N THR A 59 13.36 -3.66 -7.53
CA THR A 59 12.58 -2.47 -7.86
C THR A 59 11.88 -1.94 -6.60
N PRO A 60 11.97 -0.63 -6.29
CA PRO A 60 11.28 -0.07 -5.13
C PRO A 60 9.76 -0.25 -5.27
N LYS A 61 9.12 -0.65 -4.16
CA LYS A 61 7.66 -0.84 -4.07
C LYS A 61 6.85 0.46 -4.16
N TRP A 62 7.54 1.59 -3.99
CA TRP A 62 6.97 2.93 -4.00
C TRP A 62 7.73 3.77 -5.02
N GLU A 63 7.00 4.36 -5.95
CA GLU A 63 7.52 5.27 -6.95
C GLU A 63 7.30 6.71 -6.49
N GLY A 64 8.39 7.49 -6.54
CA GLY A 64 8.44 8.95 -6.72
C GLY A 64 7.59 9.86 -5.81
N PRO A 65 8.03 11.10 -5.56
CA PRO A 65 7.14 12.11 -5.03
C PRO A 65 6.24 12.65 -6.15
N TYR A 66 4.93 12.51 -5.94
CA TYR A 66 3.89 13.05 -6.80
C TYR A 66 3.13 14.15 -6.06
N ILE A 67 2.64 15.13 -6.82
CA ILE A 67 1.72 16.14 -6.30
C ILE A 67 0.32 15.83 -6.82
N ILE A 68 -0.66 15.87 -5.94
CA ILE A 68 -2.08 15.75 -6.30
C ILE A 68 -2.54 17.07 -6.93
N MET A 69 -3.00 17.00 -8.17
CA MET A 69 -3.46 18.17 -8.93
C MET A 69 -4.97 18.39 -8.80
N GLU A 70 -5.74 17.31 -8.76
CA GLU A 70 -7.20 17.35 -8.80
C GLU A 70 -7.78 16.12 -8.10
N TYR A 71 -8.93 16.33 -7.45
CA TYR A 71 -9.69 15.30 -6.76
C TYR A 71 -11.03 15.06 -7.47
N ASP A 72 -11.14 13.95 -8.19
CA ASP A 72 -12.38 13.55 -8.85
C ASP A 72 -12.99 12.34 -8.14
N LYS A 73 -14.05 12.60 -7.36
CA LYS A 73 -14.75 11.59 -6.56
C LYS A 73 -15.48 10.53 -7.39
N ARG A 74 -15.61 10.71 -8.70
CA ARG A 74 -16.39 9.83 -9.59
C ARG A 74 -15.58 8.64 -10.12
N ILE A 75 -14.25 8.66 -9.95
CA ILE A 75 -13.33 7.68 -10.53
C ILE A 75 -12.71 6.79 -9.43
N LEU A 76 -12.52 5.50 -9.71
CA LEU A 76 -11.83 4.53 -8.83
C LEU A 76 -10.41 4.96 -8.42
N ALA A 77 -9.76 5.83 -9.21
CA ALA A 77 -8.52 6.51 -8.88
C ALA A 77 -8.77 8.02 -8.83
N PRO A 78 -9.21 8.57 -7.69
CA PRO A 78 -9.79 9.90 -7.64
C PRO A 78 -8.76 11.03 -7.66
N TYR A 79 -7.47 10.75 -7.92
CA TYR A 79 -6.39 11.73 -7.83
C TYR A 79 -5.58 11.80 -9.14
N SER A 80 -5.59 12.94 -9.81
CA SER A 80 -4.67 13.25 -10.91
C SER A 80 -3.30 13.62 -10.33
N THR A 81 -2.21 12.96 -10.75
CA THR A 81 -0.87 13.13 -10.17
C THR A 81 0.16 13.61 -11.18
N LYS A 82 1.03 14.54 -10.79
CA LYS A 82 2.18 14.97 -11.61
C LYS A 82 3.50 14.66 -10.89
N LYS A 83 4.45 14.07 -11.62
CA LYS A 83 5.78 13.73 -11.09
C LYS A 83 6.62 15.00 -11.01
N ILE A 84 7.27 15.22 -9.87
CA ILE A 84 8.20 16.34 -9.73
C ILE A 84 9.46 16.06 -10.55
N LYS A 85 9.82 16.97 -11.45
CA LYS A 85 11.15 16.98 -12.09
C LYS A 85 12.16 17.43 -11.04
N ARG A 86 13.14 16.59 -10.72
CA ARG A 86 14.28 17.03 -9.89
C ARG A 86 15.01 18.13 -10.66
N PRO A 87 15.35 19.27 -10.04
CA PRO A 87 16.21 20.24 -10.69
C PRO A 87 17.56 19.57 -10.97
N THR A 88 17.97 19.60 -12.24
CA THR A 88 19.30 19.14 -12.64
C THR A 88 20.30 19.96 -11.84
N ARG A 89 21.16 19.30 -11.05
CA ARG A 89 22.28 19.96 -10.37
C ARG A 89 23.14 20.57 -11.48
N LEU A 90 23.04 21.89 -11.66
CA LEU A 90 23.97 22.63 -12.51
C LEU A 90 25.34 22.47 -11.85
N SER A 91 26.18 21.61 -12.41
CA SER A 91 27.59 21.60 -12.08
C SER A 91 28.16 22.97 -12.45
N PRO A 92 28.91 23.64 -11.56
CA PRO A 92 29.63 24.86 -11.93
C PRO A 92 30.50 24.54 -13.15
N LYS A 93 30.30 25.26 -14.25
CA LYS A 93 31.25 25.21 -15.37
C LYS A 93 32.51 25.92 -14.89
N MET A 94 33.54 25.13 -14.63
CA MET A 94 34.88 25.63 -14.35
C MET A 94 35.46 26.10 -15.68
N THR A 95 35.33 27.39 -15.95
CA THR A 95 36.01 28.05 -17.07
C THR A 95 37.45 28.31 -16.64
N PHE A 96 38.39 27.68 -17.34
CA PHE A 96 39.81 28.01 -17.28
C PHE A 96 40.08 29.27 -18.11
#